data_AF-A0A0R2QPE3-F1
#
_entry.id   AF-A0A0R2QPE3-F1
#
_cell.length_a   1.000
_cell.length_b   1.000
_cell.length_c   1.000
_cell.angle_alpha   90.00
_cell.angle_beta   90.00
_cell.angle_gamma   90.00
#
_symmetry.space_group_name_H-M   'P 1'
#
loop_
_entity.id
_entity.type
_entity.pdbx_description
1 polymer ?
#
loop_
_entity_poly.entity_id
_entity_poly.type
_entity_poly.pdbx_seq_one_letter_code
_entity_poly.pdbx_strand_id
1 'polypeptide(L)'
;MLGSVNHMQLSSSIIRAGSQSVLFFAGEIDLATVPECSDMLTKFVDDFAGRDIAIDLCQVTALDDTGVGVILGAVARARTAGSHLALVIDDPQMRARFGL
;
A
#
# COMPACT_ATOMS: atom_id res chain seq x y z
N MET A 1 21.96 28.22 -3.45
CA MET A 1 20.49 28.17 -3.35
C MET A 1 20.13 26.70 -3.33
N LEU A 2 20.07 26.09 -2.15
CA LEU A 2 19.68 24.69 -2.00
C LEU A 2 18.19 24.62 -2.37
N GLY A 3 17.88 23.94 -3.47
CA GLY A 3 16.51 23.69 -3.88
C GLY A 3 15.78 23.04 -2.73
N SER A 4 14.64 23.59 -2.33
CA SER A 4 13.75 22.95 -1.38
C SER A 4 13.34 21.62 -2.01
N VAL A 5 13.85 20.51 -1.48
CA VAL A 5 13.32 19.19 -1.81
C VAL A 5 11.91 19.20 -1.25
N ASN A 6 10.90 19.31 -2.11
CA ASN A 6 9.54 19.02 -1.72
C ASN A 6 9.57 17.57 -1.26
N HIS A 7 9.45 17.34 0.05
CA HIS A 7 9.18 16.00 0.56
C HIS A 7 7.79 15.62 0.01
N MET A 8 7.78 14.81 -1.05
CA MET A 8 6.61 14.06 -1.45
C MET A 8 6.20 13.23 -0.25
N GLN A 9 5.03 13.55 0.29
CA GLN A 9 4.57 13.03 1.57
C GLN A 9 3.67 11.83 1.28
N LEU A 10 4.14 10.64 1.64
CA LEU A 10 3.26 9.49 1.75
C LEU A 10 2.46 9.66 3.05
N SER A 11 1.15 9.46 2.98
CA SER A 11 0.30 9.40 4.16
C SER A 11 -0.52 8.13 4.14
N SER A 12 -0.87 7.65 5.34
CA SER A 12 -1.76 6.51 5.47
C SER A 12 -2.79 6.70 6.58
N SER A 13 -3.88 5.97 6.45
CA SER A 13 -4.87 5.82 7.51
C SER A 13 -5.53 4.45 7.43
N ILE A 14 -6.08 3.99 8.54
CA ILE A 14 -6.81 2.72 8.59
C ILE A 14 -8.27 3.02 8.91
N ILE A 15 -9.17 2.51 8.07
CA ILE A 15 -10.62 2.53 8.35
C ILE A 15 -11.08 1.09 8.59
N ARG A 16 -11.91 0.92 9.64
CA ARG A 16 -12.60 -0.34 9.90
C ARG A 16 -14.01 -0.26 9.34
N ALA A 17 -14.32 -1.12 8.37
CA ALA A 17 -15.62 -1.21 7.72
C ALA A 17 -16.21 -2.60 7.98
N GLY A 18 -17.05 -2.71 9.01
CA GLY A 18 -17.64 -3.99 9.41
C GLY A 18 -16.57 -5.00 9.85
N SER A 19 -16.51 -6.14 9.16
CA SER A 19 -15.50 -7.19 9.40
C SER A 19 -14.17 -6.97 8.70
N GLN A 20 -14.08 -5.97 7.81
CA GLN A 20 -12.90 -5.70 7.00
C GLN A 20 -12.15 -4.48 7.53
N SER A 21 -10.81 -4.54 7.49
CA SER A 21 -9.94 -3.38 7.69
C SER A 21 -9.37 -2.93 6.36
N VAL A 22 -9.29 -1.62 6.14
CA VAL A 22 -8.76 -1.04 4.91
C VAL A 22 -7.64 -0.06 5.26
N LEU A 23 -6.45 -0.27 4.68
CA LEU A 23 -5.33 0.65 4.74
C LEU A 23 -5.33 1.53 3.50
N PHE A 24 -5.44 2.85 3.69
CA PHE A 24 -5.41 3.84 2.64
C PHE A 24 -4.01 4.40 2.49
N PHE A 25 -3.56 4.57 1.27
CA PHE A 25 -2.39 5.38 0.94
C PHE A 25 -2.77 6.57 0.08
N ALA A 26 -2.15 7.72 0.36
CA ALA A 26 -2.22 8.90 -0.48
C ALA A 26 -0.84 9.53 -0.66
N GLY A 27 -0.55 9.99 -1.87
CA GLY A 27 0.75 10.55 -2.26
C GLY A 27 1.54 9.62 -3.18
N GLU A 28 2.86 9.61 -3.02
CA GLU A 28 3.76 8.87 -3.92
C GLU A 28 4.43 7.72 -3.18
N ILE A 29 4.61 6.59 -3.87
CA ILE A 29 5.36 5.44 -3.41
C ILE A 29 6.57 5.26 -4.34
N ASP A 30 7.71 5.75 -3.89
CA ASP A 30 8.98 5.83 -4.59
C ASP A 30 10.13 5.39 -3.67
N LEU A 31 11.36 5.41 -4.18
CA LEU A 31 12.56 5.03 -3.41
C LEU A 31 12.68 5.74 -2.04
N ALA A 32 12.20 6.98 -1.90
CA ALA A 32 12.31 7.75 -0.66
C ALA A 32 11.25 7.34 0.36
N THR A 33 10.05 6.97 -0.09
CA THR A 33 8.88 6.63 0.74
C THR A 33 8.69 5.13 0.92
N VAL A 34 9.39 4.30 0.13
CA VAL A 34 9.28 2.84 0.19
C VAL A 34 9.55 2.22 1.57
N PRO A 35 10.51 2.72 2.39
CA PRO A 35 10.73 2.14 3.72
C PRO A 35 9.52 2.34 4.62
N GLU A 36 8.94 3.56 4.61
CA GLU A 36 7.75 3.90 5.38
C GLU A 36 6.53 3.09 4.91
N CYS A 37 6.33 2.97 3.59
CA CYS A 37 5.28 2.14 3.00
C CYS A 37 5.37 0.67 3.47
N SER A 38 6.58 0.10 3.40
CA SER A 38 6.84 -1.28 3.82
C SER A 38 6.53 -1.52 5.30
N ASP A 39 6.92 -0.59 6.17
CA ASP A 39 6.66 -0.67 7.61
C ASP A 39 5.16 -0.62 7.91
N MET A 40 4.44 0.31 7.26
CA MET A 40 2.98 0.45 7.40
C MET A 40 2.24 -0.81 6.93
N LEU A 41 2.63 -1.35 5.77
CA LEU A 41 2.06 -2.59 5.22
C LEU A 41 2.32 -3.79 6.12
N THR A 42 3.56 -3.94 6.59
CA THR A 42 3.95 -5.04 7.49
C THR A 42 3.12 -5.01 8.76
N LYS A 43 3.06 -3.84 9.41
CA LYS A 43 2.29 -3.67 10.63
C LYS A 43 0.80 -3.93 10.41
N PHE A 44 0.23 -3.41 9.32
CA PHE A 44 -1.18 -3.62 8.99
C PHE A 44 -1.52 -5.11 8.78
N VAL A 45 -0.68 -5.84 8.04
CA VAL A 45 -0.89 -7.27 7.81
C VAL A 45 -0.79 -8.05 9.12
N ASP A 46 0.20 -7.75 9.96
CA ASP A 46 0.43 -8.44 11.22
C ASP A 46 -0.70 -8.14 12.24
N ASP A 47 -1.14 -6.88 12.35
CA ASP A 47 -2.23 -6.44 13.25
C ASP A 47 -3.60 -7.06 12.90
N PHE A 48 -3.79 -7.46 11.63
CA PHE A 48 -5.04 -8.02 11.11
C PHE A 48 -4.86 -9.42 10.50
N ALA A 49 -3.89 -10.20 10.99
CA ALA A 49 -3.67 -11.59 10.55
C ALA A 49 -4.94 -12.45 10.65
N GLY A 50 -5.18 -13.29 9.65
CA GLY A 50 -6.34 -14.18 9.56
C GLY A 50 -7.68 -13.49 9.23
N ARG A 51 -7.66 -12.23 8.80
CA ARG A 51 -8.87 -11.44 8.47
C ARG A 51 -8.89 -11.04 7.00
N ASP A 52 -10.08 -10.68 6.52
CA ASP A 52 -10.22 -9.98 5.24
C ASP A 52 -9.74 -8.54 5.39
N ILE A 53 -8.78 -8.15 4.56
CA ILE A 53 -8.17 -6.81 4.56
C ILE A 53 -8.09 -6.26 3.14
N ALA A 54 -8.02 -4.93 3.02
CA ALA A 54 -7.73 -4.28 1.75
C ALA A 54 -6.66 -3.21 1.87
N ILE A 55 -5.95 -2.99 0.78
CA ILE A 55 -5.08 -1.83 0.57
C ILE A 55 -5.74 -0.99 -0.52
N ASP A 56 -6.02 0.26 -0.19
CA ASP A 56 -6.56 1.26 -1.13
C ASP A 56 -5.44 2.15 -1.66
N LEU A 57 -5.26 2.10 -2.98
CA LEU A 57 -4.25 2.83 -3.73
C LEU A 57 -4.87 3.92 -4.62
N CYS A 58 -6.18 4.19 -4.52
CA CYS A 58 -6.89 5.14 -5.38
C CYS A 58 -6.40 6.59 -5.22
N GLN A 59 -5.70 6.92 -4.13
CA GLN A 59 -5.09 8.24 -3.91
C GLN A 59 -3.56 8.22 -4.05
N VAL A 60 -2.99 7.11 -4.51
CA VAL A 60 -1.58 7.03 -4.87
C VAL A 60 -1.40 7.62 -6.26
N THR A 61 -0.59 8.67 -6.37
CA THR A 61 -0.40 9.43 -7.62
C THR A 61 0.83 9.00 -8.40
N ALA A 62 1.78 8.32 -7.73
CA ALA A 62 2.94 7.72 -8.36
C ALA A 62 3.33 6.43 -7.64
N LEU A 63 3.73 5.43 -8.40
CA LEU A 63 4.25 4.17 -7.91
C LEU A 63 5.47 3.84 -8.78
N ASP A 64 6.61 3.48 -8.22
CA ASP A 64 7.76 2.95 -8.98
C ASP A 64 7.80 1.41 -8.92
N ASP A 65 8.78 0.76 -9.57
CA ASP A 65 8.87 -0.71 -9.57
C ASP A 65 9.21 -1.27 -8.18
N THR A 66 9.91 -0.48 -7.36
CA THR A 66 10.21 -0.81 -5.96
C THR A 66 8.92 -0.90 -5.14
N GLY A 67 8.03 0.07 -5.31
CA GLY A 67 6.72 0.11 -4.64
C GLY A 67 5.82 -1.05 -5.05
N VAL A 68 5.81 -1.44 -6.33
CA VAL A 68 5.09 -2.66 -6.78
C VAL A 68 5.61 -3.89 -6.03
N GLY A 69 6.94 -4.04 -5.92
CA GLY A 69 7.56 -5.14 -5.18
C GLY A 69 7.15 -5.17 -3.70
N VAL A 70 7.10 -4.01 -3.04
CA VAL A 70 6.67 -3.90 -1.65
C VAL A 70 5.20 -4.28 -1.45
N ILE A 71 4.31 -3.83 -2.34
CA ILE A 71 2.88 -4.21 -2.30
C ILE A 71 2.71 -5.71 -2.53
N LEU A 72 3.41 -6.30 -3.50
CA LEU A 72 3.40 -7.76 -3.73
C LEU A 72 3.96 -8.54 -2.54
N GLY A 73 4.97 -8.00 -1.84
CA GLY A 73 5.46 -8.53 -0.58
C GLY A 73 4.40 -8.57 0.51
N ALA A 74 3.61 -7.51 0.64
CA ALA A 74 2.47 -7.46 1.57
C ALA A 74 1.38 -8.49 1.22
N VAL A 75 1.07 -8.65 -0.08
CA VAL A 75 0.15 -9.71 -0.57
C VAL A 75 0.65 -11.10 -0.18
N ALA A 76 1.94 -11.38 -0.38
CA ALA A 76 2.55 -12.66 -0.03
C ALA A 76 2.53 -12.90 1.49
N ARG A 77 2.83 -11.87 2.29
CA ARG A 77 2.76 -11.94 3.75
C ARG A 77 1.33 -12.21 4.23
N ALA A 78 0.35 -11.51 3.70
CA ALA A 78 -1.06 -11.68 4.06
C ALA A 78 -1.52 -13.12 3.81
N ARG A 79 -1.13 -13.71 2.67
CA ARG A 79 -1.38 -15.12 2.37
C ARG A 79 -0.76 -16.06 3.41
N THR A 80 0.49 -15.84 3.79
CA THR A 80 1.17 -16.62 4.84
C THR A 80 0.48 -16.48 6.20
N ALA A 81 -0.06 -15.29 6.50
CA ALA A 81 -0.81 -15.01 7.72
C ALA A 81 -2.27 -15.52 7.70
N GLY A 82 -2.71 -16.17 6.61
CA GLY A 82 -4.08 -16.66 6.45
C GLY A 82 -5.12 -15.57 6.17
N SER A 83 -4.68 -14.36 5.82
CA SER A 83 -5.55 -13.24 5.46
C SER A 83 -5.89 -13.25 3.97
N HIS A 84 -7.12 -12.88 3.63
CA HIS A 84 -7.47 -12.52 2.26
C HIS A 84 -7.24 -11.02 2.06
N LEU A 85 -6.30 -10.66 1.18
CA LEU A 85 -5.97 -9.28 0.88
C LEU A 85 -6.47 -8.89 -0.51
N ALA A 86 -7.26 -7.83 -0.58
CA ALA A 86 -7.68 -7.18 -1.82
C ALA A 86 -6.87 -5.90 -2.08
N LEU A 87 -6.58 -5.62 -3.36
CA LEU A 87 -6.08 -4.31 -3.79
C LEU A 87 -7.25 -3.53 -4.39
N VAL A 88 -7.45 -2.29 -3.93
CA VAL A 88 -8.43 -1.36 -4.50
C VAL A 88 -7.64 -0.36 -5.35
N ILE A 89 -7.88 -0.44 -6.67
CA ILE A 89 -7.20 0.38 -7.68
C ILE A 89 -8.24 0.75 -8.75
N ASP A 90 -8.39 2.04 -9.02
CA ASP A 90 -9.31 2.60 -10.02
C ASP A 90 -8.58 3.09 -11.29
N ASP A 91 -7.27 3.35 -11.21
CA ASP A 91 -6.42 3.67 -12.36
C ASP A 91 -6.05 2.40 -13.18
N PRO A 92 -6.47 2.30 -14.47
CA PRO A 92 -6.12 1.18 -15.34
C PRO A 92 -4.61 0.99 -15.57
N GLN A 93 -3.83 2.06 -15.64
CA GLN A 93 -2.38 1.98 -15.84
C GLN A 93 -1.71 1.39 -14.59
N MET A 94 -2.12 1.84 -13.41
CA MET A 94 -1.64 1.27 -12.15
C MET A 94 -2.04 -0.20 -12.01
N ARG A 95 -3.30 -0.56 -12.34
CA ARG A 95 -3.78 -1.96 -12.34
C ARG A 95 -2.94 -2.88 -13.21
N ALA A 96 -2.57 -2.42 -14.41
CA ALA A 96 -1.76 -3.20 -15.33
C ALA A 96 -0.39 -3.60 -14.76
N ARG A 97 0.17 -2.82 -13.82
CA ARG A 97 1.44 -3.14 -13.15
C ARG A 97 1.36 -4.35 -12.23
N PHE A 98 0.15 -4.74 -11.83
CA PHE A 98 -0.13 -5.97 -11.08
C PHE A 98 -0.69 -7.10 -11.94
N GLY A 99 -0.86 -6.88 -13.26
CA GLY A 99 -1.48 -7.84 -14.17
C GLY A 99 -2.98 -8.03 -13.97
N LEU A 100 -3.70 -6.98 -13.53
CA LEU A 100 -5.13 -6.95 -13.18
C LEU A 100 -5.99 -6.08 -14.11
#